data_AF-A0A375GWI9-F1
#
_entry.id   AF-A0A375GWI9-F1
#
_cell.length_a   1.000
_cell.length_b   1.000
_cell.length_c   1.000
_cell.angle_alpha   90.00
_cell.angle_beta   90.00
_cell.angle_gamma   90.00
#
_symmetry.space_group_name_H-M   'P 1'
#
loop_
_entity.id
_entity.type
_entity.pdbx_description
1 polymer ?
#
loop_
_entity_poly.entity_id
_entity_poly.type
_entity_poly.pdbx_seq_one_letter_code
_entity_poly.pdbx_strand_id
1 'polypeptide(L)'
;MSAHHNPIGNKSVLALVVLTVVLALVGFIWLPSVQGDFSARGVWDAICRAAGAPASWNSQGTSRNSHIATNVVLDRSMAHAAPADVIGRGATLALNNCTMCHGARGMSASNAPNLAGQYPEVVVKQLQDYKSGKRGSAIMESLARNLSERDITDLAAYYASLPKARTAPTTYDESLPPLVRVGDPLRNIAPCISCHGGVDQKFGAPWLEGMPHDYLTTELRAFRNGQRRNDAEGQMRNMARAMTDKEIEEVAGFYARKAATEGQ
;
A
#
# COMPACT_ATOMS: atom_id res chain seq x y z
N MET A 1 -67.06 21.90 -42.76
CA MET A 1 -66.11 22.11 -43.87
C MET A 1 -65.42 23.44 -43.55
N SER A 2 -64.11 23.58 -43.33
CA SER A 2 -62.97 22.87 -43.89
C SER A 2 -61.78 22.92 -42.91
N ALA A 3 -61.03 21.82 -42.81
CA ALA A 3 -59.79 21.76 -42.04
C ALA A 3 -58.68 22.54 -42.75
N HIS A 4 -58.20 23.62 -42.14
CA HIS A 4 -57.00 24.32 -42.59
C HIS A 4 -55.78 23.42 -42.34
N HIS A 5 -55.38 22.67 -43.36
CA HIS A 5 -54.09 21.99 -43.39
C HIS A 5 -53.00 23.06 -43.47
N ASN A 6 -52.13 23.15 -42.46
CA ASN A 6 -50.96 24.03 -42.46
C ASN A 6 -49.79 23.31 -43.17
N PRO A 7 -49.47 23.65 -44.43
CA PRO A 7 -48.52 22.90 -45.24
C PRO A 7 -47.05 23.10 -44.79
N ILE A 8 -46.77 24.10 -43.94
CA ILE A 8 -45.41 24.44 -43.52
C ILE A 8 -44.97 23.53 -42.36
N GLY A 9 -45.85 23.25 -41.40
CA GLY A 9 -45.57 22.36 -40.27
C GLY A 9 -45.24 20.93 -40.71
N ASN A 10 -45.99 20.41 -41.69
CA ASN A 10 -45.73 19.07 -42.23
C ASN A 10 -44.38 18.99 -42.94
N LYS A 11 -43.94 20.06 -43.62
CA LYS A 11 -42.62 20.10 -44.29
C LYS A 11 -41.47 20.13 -43.27
N SER A 12 -41.60 20.87 -42.17
CA SER A 12 -40.59 20.90 -41.11
C SER A 12 -40.50 19.58 -40.33
N VAL A 13 -41.64 18.95 -40.03
CA VAL A 13 -41.66 17.62 -39.39
C VAL A 13 -41.06 16.58 -40.32
N LEU A 14 -41.41 16.60 -41.61
CA LEU A 14 -40.83 15.68 -42.59
C LEU A 14 -39.32 15.88 -42.73
N ALA A 15 -38.83 17.12 -42.75
CA ALA A 15 -37.41 17.42 -42.81
C ALA A 15 -36.65 16.91 -41.58
N LEU A 16 -37.23 17.04 -40.37
CA LEU A 16 -36.63 16.55 -39.14
C LEU A 16 -36.56 15.01 -39.13
N VAL A 17 -37.64 14.35 -39.56
CA VAL A 17 -37.71 12.88 -39.66
C VAL A 17 -36.71 12.36 -40.69
N VAL A 18 -36.62 13.01 -41.85
CA VAL A 18 -35.63 12.64 -42.88
C VAL A 18 -34.21 12.81 -42.34
N LEU A 19 -33.90 13.92 -41.67
CA LEU A 19 -32.58 14.15 -41.08
C LEU A 19 -32.23 13.09 -40.03
N THR A 20 -33.16 12.72 -39.15
CA THR A 20 -32.92 11.68 -38.14
C THR A 20 -32.73 10.30 -38.76
N VAL A 21 -33.51 9.96 -39.79
CA VAL A 21 -33.35 8.70 -40.52
C VAL A 21 -31.99 8.67 -41.24
N VAL A 22 -31.58 9.77 -41.88
CA VAL A 22 -30.27 9.86 -42.54
C VAL A 22 -29.13 9.69 -41.54
N LEU A 23 -29.19 10.38 -40.39
CA LEU A 23 -28.16 10.24 -39.35
C LEU A 23 -28.12 8.82 -38.77
N ALA A 24 -29.27 8.17 -38.60
CA ALA A 24 -29.34 6.78 -38.15
C ALA A 24 -28.75 5.81 -39.19
N LEU A 25 -29.07 5.99 -40.48
CA LEU A 25 -28.51 5.17 -41.56
C LEU A 25 -26.99 5.35 -41.67
N VAL A 26 -26.48 6.58 -41.51
CA VAL A 26 -25.03 6.85 -41.51
C VAL A 26 -24.37 6.21 -40.28
N GLY A 27 -24.97 6.35 -39.09
CA GLY A 27 -24.44 5.84 -37.82
C GLY A 27 -24.45 4.32 -37.69
N PHE A 28 -25.56 3.68 -38.06
CA PHE A 28 -25.79 2.27 -37.78
C PHE A 28 -25.59 1.34 -38.98
N ILE A 29 -25.58 1.87 -40.22
CA ILE A 29 -25.41 1.04 -41.42
C ILE A 29 -24.12 1.41 -42.14
N TRP A 30 -23.94 2.69 -42.50
CA TRP A 30 -22.78 3.09 -43.30
C TRP A 30 -21.47 2.97 -42.51
N LEU A 31 -21.30 3.69 -41.38
CA LEU A 31 -20.06 3.69 -40.60
C LEU A 31 -19.56 2.28 -40.21
N PRO A 32 -20.41 1.34 -39.75
CA PRO A 32 -19.99 -0.03 -39.45
C PRO A 32 -19.58 -0.84 -40.69
N SER A 33 -20.12 -0.54 -41.87
CA SER A 33 -19.76 -1.23 -43.11
C SER A 33 -18.43 -0.79 -43.70
N VAL A 34 -17.98 0.44 -43.42
CA VAL A 34 -16.70 0.97 -43.94
C VAL A 34 -15.54 0.75 -42.97
N GLN A 35 -15.82 0.51 -41.69
CA GLN A 35 -14.81 0.29 -40.64
C GLN A 35 -14.87 -1.16 -40.14
N GLY A 36 -13.94 -2.01 -40.58
CA GLY A 36 -13.91 -3.45 -40.28
C GLY A 36 -13.72 -3.84 -38.80
N ASP A 37 -13.51 -2.87 -37.90
CA ASP A 37 -13.22 -3.09 -36.47
C ASP A 37 -14.45 -2.98 -35.54
N PHE A 38 -15.67 -2.86 -36.08
CA PHE A 38 -16.91 -2.70 -35.32
C PHE A 38 -17.42 -3.96 -34.59
N SER A 39 -16.55 -4.92 -34.27
CA SER A 39 -16.91 -5.98 -33.30
C SER A 39 -16.70 -5.45 -31.87
N ALA A 40 -17.68 -4.70 -31.35
CA ALA A 40 -17.67 -4.27 -29.96
C ALA A 40 -17.72 -5.51 -29.05
N ARG A 41 -16.71 -5.69 -28.19
CA ARG A 41 -16.61 -6.83 -27.26
C ARG A 41 -17.59 -6.75 -26.08
N GLY A 42 -18.46 -5.74 -26.06
CA GLY A 42 -19.51 -5.55 -25.05
C GLY A 42 -20.23 -4.20 -25.17
N VAL A 43 -21.36 -4.08 -24.47
CA VAL A 43 -22.24 -2.88 -24.48
C VAL A 43 -21.50 -1.62 -24.00
N TRP A 44 -20.58 -1.77 -23.04
CA TRP A 44 -19.87 -0.63 -22.45
C TRP A 44 -18.80 -0.04 -23.37
N ASP A 45 -18.13 -0.87 -24.18
CA ASP A 45 -17.18 -0.41 -25.21
C ASP A 45 -17.90 0.36 -26.32
N ALA A 46 -19.11 -0.05 -26.68
CA ALA A 46 -19.94 0.64 -27.66
C ALA A 46 -20.37 2.05 -27.18
N ILE A 47 -20.76 2.18 -25.91
CA ILE A 47 -21.19 3.47 -25.32
C ILE A 47 -20.01 4.46 -25.25
N CYS A 48 -18.85 4.02 -24.76
CA CYS A 48 -17.66 4.88 -24.66
C CYS A 48 -17.15 5.34 -26.02
N ARG A 49 -17.19 4.48 -27.04
CA ARG A 49 -16.81 4.87 -28.42
C ARG A 49 -17.82 5.81 -29.05
N ALA A 50 -19.11 5.62 -28.80
CA ALA A 50 -20.15 6.57 -29.24
C ALA A 50 -19.95 7.97 -28.63
N ALA A 51 -19.39 8.03 -27.41
CA ALA A 51 -19.01 9.28 -26.76
C ALA A 51 -17.64 9.86 -27.22
N GLY A 52 -16.98 9.25 -28.21
CA GLY A 52 -15.72 9.74 -28.78
C GLY A 52 -14.45 9.30 -28.04
N ALA A 53 -14.54 8.32 -27.13
CA ALA A 53 -13.34 7.77 -26.49
C ALA A 53 -12.51 6.95 -27.50
N PRO A 54 -11.19 7.20 -27.65
CA PRO A 54 -10.35 6.48 -28.59
C PRO A 54 -10.15 5.03 -28.15
N ALA A 55 -10.10 4.09 -29.11
CA ALA A 55 -9.95 2.66 -28.85
C ALA A 55 -8.68 2.31 -28.04
N SER A 56 -7.67 3.20 -28.03
CA SER A 56 -6.45 3.07 -27.23
C SER A 56 -6.67 3.16 -25.72
N TRP A 57 -7.80 3.68 -25.24
CA TRP A 57 -8.14 3.63 -23.82
C TRP A 57 -8.46 2.19 -23.35
N ASN A 58 -9.00 1.36 -24.25
CA ASN A 58 -9.29 -0.06 -23.99
C ASN A 58 -8.16 -1.00 -24.42
N SER A 59 -7.03 -0.48 -24.92
CA SER A 59 -5.82 -1.28 -25.14
C SER A 59 -4.96 -1.46 -23.89
N GLN A 60 -5.48 -1.17 -22.69
CA GLN A 60 -4.99 -1.81 -21.46
C GLN A 60 -5.47 -3.27 -21.37
N GLY A 61 -5.11 -4.04 -22.40
CA GLY A 61 -4.73 -5.44 -22.25
C GLY A 61 -3.36 -5.56 -21.58
N THR A 62 -3.05 -4.72 -20.60
CA THR A 62 -1.89 -4.85 -19.73
C THR A 62 -2.35 -5.56 -18.48
N SER A 63 -2.14 -6.88 -18.46
CA SER A 63 -1.86 -7.67 -17.27
C SER A 63 -2.54 -7.19 -15.98
N ARG A 64 -3.59 -7.89 -15.56
CA ARG A 64 -4.00 -7.93 -14.14
C ARG A 64 -2.94 -8.58 -13.25
N ASN A 65 -1.65 -8.23 -13.38
CA ASN A 65 -0.71 -8.21 -12.26
C ASN A 65 -0.90 -6.93 -11.43
N SER A 66 -2.17 -6.58 -11.15
CA SER A 66 -2.52 -5.42 -10.34
C SER A 66 -2.43 -5.68 -8.82
N HIS A 67 -1.86 -6.80 -8.39
CA HIS A 67 -1.76 -7.11 -6.96
C HIS A 67 -0.32 -7.47 -6.56
N ILE A 68 0.56 -6.46 -6.55
CA ILE A 68 1.76 -6.49 -5.71
C ILE A 68 1.41 -6.02 -4.27
N ALA A 69 0.15 -5.62 -4.03
CA ALA A 69 -0.37 -5.45 -2.69
C ALA A 69 -0.52 -6.81 -1.99
N THR A 70 -0.16 -6.83 -0.71
CA THR A 70 -0.32 -7.93 0.24
C THR A 70 -1.76 -8.48 0.26
N ASN A 71 -1.94 -9.81 0.29
CA ASN A 71 -3.28 -10.46 0.41
C ASN A 71 -3.70 -10.65 1.88
N VAL A 72 -2.87 -10.19 2.81
CA VAL A 72 -3.10 -10.30 4.25
C VAL A 72 -4.16 -9.29 4.65
N VAL A 73 -5.32 -9.82 5.00
CA VAL A 73 -6.39 -9.04 5.63
C VAL A 73 -5.97 -8.79 7.06
N LEU A 74 -5.71 -7.53 7.40
CA LEU A 74 -5.43 -7.14 8.78
C LEU A 74 -6.77 -7.03 9.52
N ASP A 75 -7.02 -7.93 10.45
CA ASP A 75 -8.21 -7.94 11.29
C ASP A 75 -7.91 -7.35 12.67
N ARG A 76 -8.84 -6.58 13.24
CA ARG A 76 -8.63 -5.94 14.55
C ARG A 76 -8.42 -6.98 15.67
N SER A 77 -8.92 -8.20 15.53
CA SER A 77 -8.65 -9.30 16.45
C SER A 77 -7.16 -9.59 16.62
N MET A 78 -6.35 -9.35 15.58
CA MET A 78 -4.89 -9.56 15.60
C MET A 78 -4.17 -8.66 16.62
N ALA A 79 -4.76 -7.53 17.00
CA ALA A 79 -4.18 -6.60 17.97
C ALA A 79 -4.40 -7.01 19.44
N HIS A 80 -5.20 -8.06 19.71
CA HIS A 80 -5.47 -8.50 21.07
C HIS A 80 -4.26 -9.20 21.69
N ALA A 81 -4.10 -9.06 23.00
CA ALA A 81 -3.07 -9.78 23.74
C ALA A 81 -3.27 -11.29 23.59
N ALA A 82 -2.21 -11.98 23.16
CA ALA A 82 -2.25 -13.41 22.99
C ALA A 82 -2.13 -14.15 24.33
N PRO A 83 -2.74 -15.35 24.47
CA PRO A 83 -2.53 -16.23 25.60
C PRO A 83 -1.05 -16.59 25.83
N ALA A 84 -0.69 -16.91 27.08
CA ALA A 84 0.69 -17.21 27.46
C ALA A 84 1.28 -18.45 26.75
N ASP A 85 0.46 -19.46 26.43
CA ASP A 85 0.90 -20.64 25.69
C ASP A 85 1.26 -20.33 24.24
N VAL A 86 0.55 -19.41 23.60
CA VAL A 86 0.83 -18.90 22.24
C VAL A 86 2.17 -18.17 22.23
N ILE A 87 2.37 -17.27 23.20
CA ILE A 87 3.63 -16.54 23.40
C ILE A 87 4.79 -17.51 23.63
N GLY A 88 4.59 -18.53 24.47
CA GLY A 88 5.60 -19.54 24.78
C GLY A 88 6.05 -20.35 23.55
N ARG A 89 5.12 -20.80 22.72
CA ARG A 89 5.46 -21.48 21.45
C ARG A 89 6.22 -20.57 20.50
N GLY A 90 5.79 -19.32 20.37
CA GLY A 90 6.49 -18.31 19.57
C GLY A 90 7.92 -18.05 20.04
N ALA A 91 8.14 -18.00 21.36
CA ALA A 91 9.47 -17.86 21.94
C ALA A 91 10.39 -19.04 21.55
N THR A 92 9.89 -20.27 21.62
CA THR A 92 10.64 -21.47 21.20
C THR A 92 10.99 -21.44 19.72
N LEU A 93 10.05 -21.05 18.86
CA LEU A 93 10.29 -20.91 17.42
C LEU A 93 11.35 -19.82 17.13
N ALA A 94 11.28 -18.69 17.82
CA ALA A 94 12.20 -17.56 17.65
C ALA A 94 13.63 -17.95 18.01
N LEU A 95 13.84 -18.72 19.09
CA LEU A 95 15.15 -19.17 19.54
C LEU A 95 15.93 -19.95 18.47
N ASN A 96 15.22 -20.72 17.64
CA ASN A 96 15.85 -21.59 16.66
C ASN A 96 16.21 -20.87 15.35
N ASN A 97 15.40 -19.90 14.94
CA ASN A 97 15.44 -19.37 13.56
C ASN A 97 15.62 -17.85 13.47
N CYS A 98 15.46 -17.10 14.57
CA CYS A 98 15.27 -15.65 14.49
C CYS A 98 16.25 -14.86 15.38
N THR A 99 16.57 -15.37 16.57
CA THR A 99 17.36 -14.66 17.59
C THR A 99 18.81 -14.37 17.16
N MET A 100 19.37 -15.16 16.25
CA MET A 100 20.73 -14.94 15.73
C MET A 100 20.88 -13.58 15.05
N CYS A 101 19.83 -13.11 14.36
CA CYS A 101 19.84 -11.82 13.68
C CYS A 101 19.07 -10.75 14.46
N HIS A 102 17.87 -11.07 14.94
CA HIS A 102 16.98 -10.12 15.60
C HIS A 102 17.23 -9.97 17.12
N GLY A 103 18.19 -10.71 17.66
CA GLY A 103 18.53 -10.72 19.09
C GLY A 103 17.60 -11.59 19.93
N ALA A 104 18.11 -12.06 21.07
CA ALA A 104 17.37 -12.94 21.99
C ALA A 104 16.07 -12.31 22.51
N ARG A 105 16.07 -10.98 22.69
CA ARG A 105 14.91 -10.19 23.13
C ARG A 105 14.29 -9.36 22.01
N GLY A 106 14.47 -9.75 20.75
CA GLY A 106 13.97 -8.98 19.59
C GLY A 106 14.64 -7.62 19.40
N MET A 107 15.77 -7.39 20.08
CA MET A 107 16.63 -6.21 19.93
C MET A 107 17.94 -6.66 19.28
N SER A 108 18.09 -6.35 18.00
CA SER A 108 19.23 -6.69 17.17
C SER A 108 20.47 -5.91 17.58
N ALA A 109 21.60 -6.61 17.67
CA ALA A 109 22.93 -6.01 17.74
C ALA A 109 23.56 -5.79 16.35
N SER A 110 22.83 -6.17 15.30
CA SER A 110 23.20 -6.06 13.89
C SER A 110 22.26 -5.08 13.15
N ASN A 111 22.41 -4.97 11.83
CA ASN A 111 21.49 -4.19 10.99
C ASN A 111 20.14 -4.89 10.72
N ALA A 112 19.88 -6.08 11.27
CA ALA A 112 18.56 -6.69 11.22
C ALA A 112 17.54 -5.87 12.04
N PRO A 113 16.27 -5.75 11.60
CA PRO A 113 15.30 -4.92 12.29
C PRO A 113 14.98 -5.43 13.70
N ASN A 114 14.68 -4.49 14.60
CA ASN A 114 14.14 -4.81 15.91
C ASN A 114 12.70 -5.30 15.78
N LEU A 115 12.40 -6.40 16.45
CA LEU A 115 11.08 -7.03 16.46
C LEU A 115 10.39 -6.87 17.83
N ALA A 116 11.14 -6.50 18.87
CA ALA A 116 10.61 -6.33 20.21
C ALA A 116 9.47 -5.30 20.26
N GLY A 117 8.29 -5.76 20.72
CA GLY A 117 7.07 -4.98 20.84
C GLY A 117 6.54 -4.41 19.53
N GLN A 118 6.95 -4.99 18.40
CA GLN A 118 6.31 -4.74 17.11
C GLN A 118 4.88 -5.28 17.14
N TYR A 119 3.98 -4.64 16.39
CA TYR A 119 2.57 -5.02 16.39
C TYR A 119 2.36 -6.40 15.75
N PRO A 120 1.49 -7.26 16.32
CA PRO A 120 1.28 -8.62 15.80
C PRO A 120 0.88 -8.62 14.32
N GLU A 121 -0.04 -7.74 13.94
CA GLU A 121 -0.53 -7.64 12.56
C GLU A 121 0.58 -7.24 11.57
N VAL A 122 1.56 -6.45 12.03
CA VAL A 122 2.72 -6.07 11.23
C VAL A 122 3.64 -7.27 11.05
N VAL A 123 3.93 -8.01 12.12
CA VAL A 123 4.80 -9.20 12.06
C VAL A 123 4.19 -10.27 11.18
N VAL A 124 2.92 -10.60 11.38
CA VAL A 124 2.17 -11.57 10.55
C VAL A 124 2.26 -11.16 9.08
N LYS A 125 1.92 -9.89 8.79
CA LYS A 125 1.97 -9.36 7.43
C LYS A 125 3.34 -9.50 6.79
N GLN A 126 4.41 -9.08 7.47
CA GLN A 126 5.74 -9.14 6.87
C GLN A 126 6.21 -10.58 6.66
N LEU A 127 5.95 -11.50 7.58
CA LEU A 127 6.30 -12.91 7.43
C LEU A 127 5.55 -13.55 6.25
N GLN A 128 4.26 -13.28 6.10
CA GLN A 128 3.46 -13.75 4.95
C GLN A 128 3.92 -13.12 3.63
N ASP A 129 4.33 -11.84 3.63
CA ASP A 129 4.87 -11.18 2.46
C ASP A 129 6.23 -11.77 2.03
N TYR A 130 7.09 -12.13 2.99
CA TYR A 130 8.34 -12.87 2.69
C TYR A 130 8.03 -14.28 2.18
N LYS A 131 7.14 -15.02 2.85
CA LYS A 131 6.74 -16.37 2.46
C LYS A 131 6.18 -16.44 1.04
N SER A 132 5.43 -15.42 0.63
CA SER A 132 4.84 -15.31 -0.72
C SER A 132 5.74 -14.63 -1.76
N GLY A 133 6.92 -14.14 -1.37
CA GLY A 133 7.82 -13.39 -2.26
C GLY A 133 7.35 -11.97 -2.61
N LYS A 134 6.28 -11.47 -1.97
CA LYS A 134 5.80 -10.08 -2.14
C LYS A 134 6.74 -9.05 -1.52
N ARG A 135 7.55 -9.46 -0.55
CA ARG A 135 8.69 -8.69 -0.03
C ARG A 135 9.97 -9.47 -0.29
N GLY A 136 10.89 -8.87 -1.03
CA GLY A 136 12.17 -9.50 -1.36
C GLY A 136 13.14 -9.52 -0.17
N SER A 137 13.73 -10.68 0.09
CA SER A 137 14.91 -10.85 0.96
C SER A 137 15.37 -12.30 0.88
N ALA A 138 16.57 -12.55 0.33
CA ALA A 138 17.09 -13.91 0.19
C ALA A 138 17.10 -14.68 1.52
N ILE A 139 17.44 -14.00 2.62
CA ILE A 139 17.50 -14.59 3.97
C ILE A 139 16.09 -14.81 4.51
N MET A 140 15.25 -13.78 4.56
CA MET A 140 13.94 -13.89 5.21
C MET A 140 12.94 -14.73 4.42
N GLU A 141 13.03 -14.77 3.09
CA GLU A 141 12.22 -15.70 2.29
C GLU A 141 12.55 -17.15 2.63
N SER A 142 13.84 -17.48 2.79
CA SER A 142 14.27 -18.83 3.15
C SER A 142 13.74 -19.25 4.51
N LEU A 143 13.78 -18.35 5.49
CA LEU A 143 13.25 -18.60 6.83
C LEU A 143 11.72 -18.69 6.84
N ALA A 144 11.04 -17.79 6.13
CA ALA A 144 9.58 -17.70 6.13
C ALA A 144 8.89 -18.82 5.33
N ARG A 145 9.55 -19.39 4.31
CA ARG A 145 9.01 -20.46 3.46
C ARG A 145 8.52 -21.68 4.25
N ASN A 146 9.21 -22.02 5.35
CA ASN A 146 8.90 -23.22 6.15
C ASN A 146 7.95 -22.96 7.32
N LEU A 147 7.53 -21.70 7.55
CA LEU A 147 6.62 -21.38 8.65
C LEU A 147 5.19 -21.75 8.28
N SER A 148 4.49 -22.46 9.16
CA SER A 148 3.03 -22.58 9.08
C SER A 148 2.35 -21.26 9.44
N GLU A 149 1.06 -21.12 9.10
CA GLU A 149 0.29 -19.93 9.52
C GLU A 149 0.24 -19.80 11.06
N ARG A 150 0.20 -20.94 11.77
CA ARG A 150 0.25 -20.96 13.23
C ARG A 150 1.61 -20.47 13.75
N ASP A 151 2.71 -20.89 13.14
CA ASP A 151 4.05 -20.43 13.55
C ASP A 151 4.18 -18.93 13.37
N ILE A 152 3.64 -18.39 12.27
CA ILE A 152 3.61 -16.94 12.00
C ILE A 152 2.83 -16.20 13.10
N THR A 153 1.65 -16.70 13.47
CA THR A 153 0.85 -16.08 14.54
C THR A 153 1.50 -16.21 15.93
N ASP A 154 2.11 -17.36 16.23
CA ASP A 154 2.80 -17.59 17.51
C ASP A 154 4.05 -16.68 17.61
N LEU A 155 4.84 -16.55 16.54
CA LEU A 155 5.99 -15.62 16.46
C LEU A 155 5.55 -14.17 16.61
N ALA A 156 4.47 -13.76 15.95
CA ALA A 156 3.92 -12.42 16.05
C ALA A 156 3.48 -12.08 17.48
N ALA A 157 2.79 -13.02 18.14
CA ALA A 157 2.41 -12.89 19.55
C ALA A 157 3.63 -12.77 20.47
N TYR A 158 4.66 -13.60 20.26
CA TYR A 158 5.89 -13.53 21.04
C TYR A 158 6.57 -12.17 20.91
N TYR A 159 6.84 -11.71 19.69
CA TYR A 159 7.52 -10.44 19.47
C TYR A 159 6.73 -9.25 19.99
N ALA A 160 5.40 -9.26 19.85
CA ALA A 160 4.54 -8.24 20.40
C ALA A 160 4.54 -8.19 21.95
N SER A 161 4.77 -9.33 22.62
CA SER A 161 4.84 -9.40 24.09
C SER A 161 6.12 -8.78 24.68
N LEU A 162 7.14 -8.57 23.86
CA LEU A 162 8.41 -8.02 24.30
C LEU A 162 8.34 -6.49 24.47
N PRO A 163 9.17 -5.90 25.34
CA PRO A 163 9.23 -4.44 25.48
C PRO A 163 9.68 -3.76 24.19
N LYS A 164 8.88 -2.83 23.65
CA LYS A 164 9.29 -1.96 22.53
C LYS A 164 10.21 -0.84 23.00
N ALA A 165 11.14 -0.43 22.13
CA ALA A 165 11.94 0.77 22.36
C ALA A 165 11.05 2.03 22.29
N ARG A 166 11.22 2.95 23.25
CA ARG A 166 10.59 4.27 23.24
C ARG A 166 11.69 5.31 23.34
N THR A 167 11.95 6.00 22.23
CA THR A 167 13.11 6.87 22.03
C THR A 167 12.73 8.20 21.38
N ALA A 168 11.46 8.37 21.00
CA ALA A 168 10.92 9.67 20.64
C ALA A 168 10.82 10.58 21.87
N PRO A 169 11.09 11.88 21.71
CA PRO A 169 10.86 12.87 22.75
C PRO A 169 9.40 12.86 23.22
N THR A 170 9.19 13.20 24.49
CA THR A 170 7.85 13.37 25.06
C THR A 170 7.20 14.68 24.62
N THR A 171 7.98 15.63 24.08
CA THR A 171 7.51 16.91 23.55
C THR A 171 7.54 16.94 22.02
N TYR A 172 6.48 17.50 21.44
CA TYR A 172 6.36 17.73 20.00
C TYR A 172 6.60 19.21 19.71
N ASP A 173 7.83 19.56 19.35
CA ASP A 173 8.23 20.94 19.11
C ASP A 173 9.12 21.07 17.85
N GLU A 174 9.60 22.28 17.59
CA GLU A 174 10.42 22.63 16.43
C GLU A 174 11.80 21.94 16.40
N SER A 175 12.22 21.25 17.46
CA SER A 175 13.46 20.45 17.46
C SER A 175 13.32 19.13 16.70
N LEU A 176 12.09 18.67 16.45
CA LEU A 176 11.84 17.46 15.67
C LEU A 176 12.03 17.73 14.17
N PRO A 177 12.56 16.77 13.40
CA PRO A 177 12.63 16.87 11.95
C PRO A 177 11.27 17.25 11.33
N PRO A 178 11.22 18.24 10.42
CA PRO A 178 9.97 18.70 9.83
C PRO A 178 9.13 17.58 9.21
N LEU A 179 9.76 16.67 8.46
CA LEU A 179 9.04 15.54 7.84
C LEU A 179 8.43 14.58 8.86
N VAL A 180 9.05 14.41 10.03
CA VAL A 180 8.51 13.56 11.10
C VAL A 180 7.28 14.21 11.72
N ARG A 181 7.37 15.50 12.04
CA ARG A 181 6.36 16.23 12.82
C ARG A 181 5.19 16.75 11.99
N VAL A 182 5.46 17.43 10.89
CA VAL A 182 4.44 18.11 10.06
C VAL A 182 4.36 17.56 8.62
N GLY A 183 5.38 16.83 8.17
CA GLY A 183 5.47 16.36 6.79
C GLY A 183 5.82 17.48 5.82
N ASP A 184 5.51 17.25 4.55
CA ASP A 184 5.52 18.24 3.48
C ASP A 184 4.31 18.00 2.55
N PRO A 185 3.17 18.66 2.83
CA PRO A 185 1.94 18.44 2.08
C PRO A 185 2.05 18.81 0.60
N LEU A 186 2.89 19.80 0.26
CA LEU A 186 3.08 20.24 -1.12
C LEU A 186 3.80 19.18 -1.96
N ARG A 187 4.65 18.38 -1.33
CA ARG A 187 5.29 17.20 -1.93
C ARG A 187 4.53 15.90 -1.71
N ASN A 188 3.34 15.95 -1.12
CA ASN A 188 2.54 14.78 -0.76
C ASN A 188 3.28 13.84 0.22
N ILE A 189 4.01 14.41 1.17
CA ILE A 189 4.67 13.69 2.26
C ILE A 189 3.86 13.97 3.53
N ALA A 190 3.15 12.97 4.04
CA ALA A 190 2.45 13.12 5.31
C ALA A 190 3.46 13.10 6.50
N PRO A 191 3.13 13.71 7.64
CA PRO A 191 3.91 13.58 8.86
C PRO A 191 4.05 12.11 9.25
N CYS A 192 5.30 11.63 9.40
CA CYS A 192 5.58 10.22 9.71
C CYS A 192 4.88 9.79 11.01
N ILE A 193 4.83 10.71 11.98
CA ILE A 193 4.36 10.45 13.32
C ILE A 193 2.86 10.19 13.42
N SER A 194 2.07 10.67 12.45
CA SER A 194 0.62 10.44 12.40
C SER A 194 0.24 9.00 12.06
N CYS A 195 1.20 8.17 11.63
CA CYS A 195 0.98 6.75 11.36
C CYS A 195 1.89 5.84 12.18
N HIS A 196 3.16 6.25 12.36
CA HIS A 196 4.22 5.41 12.95
C HIS A 196 4.56 5.77 14.40
N GLY A 197 3.89 6.75 15.00
CA GLY A 197 4.20 7.29 16.31
C GLY A 197 3.59 6.53 17.49
N GLY A 198 4.01 6.91 18.69
CA GLY A 198 3.42 6.43 19.95
C GLY A 198 2.14 7.15 20.37
N VAL A 199 1.85 8.35 19.87
CA VAL A 199 0.60 9.11 20.15
C VAL A 199 -0.50 8.76 19.15
N ASP A 200 -0.16 8.65 17.87
CA ASP A 200 -1.05 8.26 16.78
C ASP A 200 -0.47 7.04 16.06
N GLN A 201 -1.20 5.93 16.12
CA GLN A 201 -0.83 4.68 15.45
C GLN A 201 -1.90 4.33 14.42
N LYS A 202 -1.50 4.30 13.15
CA LYS A 202 -2.34 3.70 12.11
C LYS A 202 -2.24 2.18 12.23
N PHE A 203 -3.38 1.50 12.28
CA PHE A 203 -3.41 0.03 12.30
C PHE A 203 -2.63 -0.55 11.10
N GLY A 204 -1.74 -1.51 11.35
CA GLY A 204 -0.84 -2.06 10.34
C GLY A 204 0.38 -1.21 9.99
N ALA A 205 0.56 -0.02 10.57
CA ALA A 205 1.81 0.72 10.48
C ALA A 205 2.82 0.17 11.51
N PRO A 206 4.07 -0.12 11.09
CA PRO A 206 5.10 -0.62 11.99
C PRO A 206 5.53 0.44 13.01
N TRP A 207 5.88 -0.03 14.20
CA TRP A 207 6.69 0.71 15.17
C TRP A 207 8.09 0.98 14.59
N LEU A 208 8.55 2.23 14.64
CA LEU A 208 9.84 2.65 14.07
C LEU A 208 10.90 3.01 15.12
N GLU A 209 10.50 3.40 16.33
CA GLU A 209 11.46 3.87 17.34
C GLU A 209 12.42 2.75 17.77
N GLY A 210 13.70 3.10 17.86
CA GLY A 210 14.79 2.20 18.17
C GLY A 210 15.22 1.29 17.02
N MET A 211 14.62 1.37 15.84
CA MET A 211 14.98 0.54 14.69
C MET A 211 16.40 0.89 14.17
N PRO A 212 17.21 -0.07 13.67
CA PRO A 212 18.54 0.28 13.15
C PRO A 212 18.48 1.30 12.01
N HIS A 213 19.39 2.27 12.05
CA HIS A 213 19.51 3.33 11.06
C HIS A 213 19.57 2.79 9.63
N ASP A 214 20.51 1.87 9.38
CA ASP A 214 20.74 1.32 8.04
C ASP A 214 19.55 0.52 7.51
N TYR A 215 18.78 -0.11 8.40
CA TYR A 215 17.54 -0.77 8.01
C TYR A 215 16.52 0.27 7.55
N LEU A 216 16.30 1.34 8.33
CA LEU A 216 15.34 2.39 7.97
C LEU A 216 15.69 3.08 6.65
N THR A 217 16.96 3.45 6.45
CA THR A 217 17.41 4.07 5.20
C THR A 217 17.23 3.12 4.02
N THR A 218 17.60 1.84 4.18
CA THR A 218 17.43 0.81 3.14
C THR A 218 15.96 0.66 2.76
N GLU A 219 15.06 0.56 3.73
CA GLU A 219 13.63 0.37 3.48
C GLU A 219 12.98 1.61 2.84
N LEU A 220 13.30 2.81 3.31
CA LEU A 220 12.81 4.06 2.69
C LEU A 220 13.28 4.20 1.25
N ARG A 221 14.56 3.90 0.97
CA ARG A 221 15.11 3.89 -0.39
C ARG A 221 14.44 2.83 -1.26
N ALA A 222 14.17 1.64 -0.70
CA ALA A 222 13.46 0.55 -1.39
C ALA A 222 12.01 0.90 -1.73
N PHE A 223 11.31 1.65 -0.88
CA PHE A 223 10.00 2.20 -1.23
C PHE A 223 10.13 3.29 -2.31
N ARG A 224 11.07 4.23 -2.15
CA ARG A 224 11.29 5.33 -3.09
C ARG A 224 11.56 4.86 -4.52
N ASN A 225 12.40 3.83 -4.68
CA ASN A 225 12.77 3.28 -6.00
C ASN A 225 11.86 2.13 -6.47
N GLY A 226 10.81 1.80 -5.71
CA GLY A 226 9.86 0.76 -6.06
C GLY A 226 10.38 -0.68 -5.95
N GLN A 227 11.53 -0.91 -5.31
CA GLN A 227 12.03 -2.27 -5.01
C GLN A 227 11.18 -2.96 -3.92
N ARG A 228 10.63 -2.18 -2.97
CA ARG A 228 9.65 -2.65 -1.98
C ARG A 228 8.28 -2.10 -2.32
N ARG A 229 7.32 -3.01 -2.56
CA ARG A 229 5.97 -2.67 -3.05
C ARG A 229 4.83 -3.31 -2.26
N ASN A 230 5.14 -3.94 -1.13
CA ASN A 230 4.18 -4.62 -0.27
C ASN A 230 3.42 -3.67 0.68
N ASP A 231 3.43 -2.37 0.41
CA ASP A 231 2.68 -1.37 1.17
C ASP A 231 1.22 -1.31 0.72
N ALA A 232 0.29 -1.32 1.69
CA ALA A 232 -1.14 -1.19 1.43
C ALA A 232 -1.42 0.13 0.72
N GLU A 233 -2.17 0.10 -0.38
CA GLU A 233 -2.54 1.28 -1.20
C GLU A 233 -1.35 2.18 -1.63
N GLY A 234 -0.13 1.62 -1.69
CA GLY A 234 1.06 2.39 -2.08
C GLY A 234 1.43 3.51 -1.11
N GLN A 235 0.96 3.47 0.14
CA GLN A 235 1.11 4.57 1.09
C GLN A 235 2.58 4.97 1.30
N MET A 236 3.46 4.02 1.56
CA MET A 236 4.88 4.31 1.79
C MET A 236 5.59 4.72 0.52
N ARG A 237 5.32 4.07 -0.62
CA ARG A 237 5.89 4.45 -1.92
C ARG A 237 5.45 5.86 -2.34
N ASN A 238 4.21 6.22 -2.04
CA ASN A 238 3.66 7.53 -2.41
C ASN A 238 4.32 8.69 -1.67
N MET A 239 4.75 8.47 -0.43
CA MET A 239 5.50 9.44 0.35
C MET A 239 6.99 9.39 0.00
N ALA A 240 7.60 8.19 0.03
CA ALA A 240 9.04 8.00 -0.13
C ALA A 240 9.55 8.46 -1.51
N ARG A 241 8.75 8.34 -2.58
CA ARG A 241 9.13 8.79 -3.94
C ARG A 241 9.54 10.27 -4.02
N ALA A 242 9.02 11.10 -3.11
CA ALA A 242 9.26 12.55 -3.09
C ALA A 242 10.36 12.98 -2.09
N MET A 243 10.94 12.02 -1.36
CA MET A 243 11.97 12.28 -0.36
C MET A 243 13.37 12.30 -0.99
N THR A 244 14.16 13.29 -0.59
CA THR A 244 15.60 13.38 -0.89
C THR A 244 16.41 12.42 -0.02
N ASP A 245 17.67 12.17 -0.38
CA ASP A 245 18.56 11.35 0.46
C ASP A 245 18.76 11.95 1.83
N LYS A 246 19.01 13.26 1.92
CA LYS A 246 19.20 13.97 3.18
C LYS A 246 17.99 13.79 4.12
N GLU A 247 16.78 13.86 3.58
CA GLU A 247 15.55 13.66 4.34
C GLU A 247 15.36 12.21 4.80
N ILE A 248 15.74 11.23 3.98
CA ILE A 248 15.74 9.82 4.39
C ILE A 248 16.71 9.60 5.55
N GLU A 249 17.93 10.14 5.47
CA GLU A 249 18.92 10.05 6.55
C GLU A 249 18.42 10.74 7.83
N GLU A 250 17.79 11.92 7.72
CA GLU A 250 17.27 12.65 8.88
C GLU A 250 16.14 11.90 9.58
N VAL A 251 15.17 11.38 8.83
CA VAL A 251 14.06 10.58 9.37
C VAL A 251 14.56 9.26 9.96
N ALA A 252 15.50 8.59 9.28
CA ALA A 252 16.10 7.36 9.80
C ALA A 252 16.89 7.61 11.09
N GLY A 253 17.71 8.67 11.13
CA GLY A 253 18.44 9.10 12.31
C GLY A 253 17.53 9.42 13.48
N PHE A 254 16.37 10.02 13.20
CA PHE A 254 15.37 10.29 14.23
C PHE A 254 14.85 9.01 14.89
N TYR A 255 14.37 8.06 14.10
CA TYR A 255 13.78 6.83 14.64
C TYR A 255 14.83 5.85 15.17
N ALA A 256 16.07 5.91 14.68
CA ALA A 256 17.15 5.03 15.10
C ALA A 256 17.81 5.41 16.43
N ARG A 257 17.40 6.52 17.06
CA ARG A 257 17.86 6.86 18.40
C ARG A 257 17.63 5.69 19.35
N LYS A 258 18.61 5.45 20.22
CA LYS A 258 18.47 4.56 21.36
C LYS A 258 17.75 5.29 22.48
N ALA A 259 17.05 4.55 23.34
CA ALA A 259 16.51 5.12 24.56
C ALA A 259 17.68 5.73 25.33
N ALA A 260 17.53 6.97 25.80
CA ALA A 260 18.47 7.48 26.78
C ALA A 260 18.41 6.50 27.96
N THR A 261 19.54 5.89 28.31
CA THR A 261 19.64 5.14 29.56
C THR A 261 19.25 6.09 30.67
N GLU A 262 18.15 5.80 31.36
CA GLU A 262 17.79 6.48 32.61
C GLU A 262 18.99 6.35 33.56
N GLY A 263 19.71 7.45 33.80
CA GLY A 263 20.74 7.57 34.83
C GLY A 263 22.18 7.26 34.41
N GLN A 264 22.90 8.30 33.99
CA GLN A 264 24.20 8.66 34.57
C GLN A 264 24.14 10.13 34.98
#